data_AF-A0A7C2TQU2-F1
#
_entry.id   AF-A0A7C2TQU2-F1
#
_cell.length_a   1.000
_cell.length_b   1.000
_cell.length_c   1.000
_cell.angle_alpha   90.00
_cell.angle_beta   90.00
_cell.angle_gamma   90.00
#
_symmetry.space_group_name_H-M   'P 1'
#
loop_
_entity.id
_entity.type
_entity.pdbx_description
1 polymer ?
#
loop_
_entity_poly.entity_id
_entity_poly.type
_entity_poly.pdbx_seq_one_letter_code
_entity_poly.pdbx_strand_id
1 'polypeptide(L)'
;MKFVVDVMLGRLARWLRLLGFDVIYQPDAHDDQLIAIAEAEERTLLTKDARLLRNRRVNGYLVRSTRWEEQLREVIAEFHLHAFIRAFTRCPECNTPLVEVDRESVRPRVPPKVYEQQQEFYR
;
A
#
# COMPACT_ATOMS: atom_id res chain seq x y z
N MET A 1 2.02 0.46 11.03
CA MET A 1 2.20 -0.85 10.38
C MET A 1 2.83 -0.65 9.01
N LYS A 2 3.73 -1.56 8.59
CA LYS A 2 4.33 -1.59 7.25
C LYS A 2 4.08 -2.96 6.62
N PHE A 3 3.79 -2.99 5.34
CA PHE A 3 3.51 -4.22 4.60
C PHE A 3 4.45 -4.37 3.41
N VAL A 4 4.68 -5.61 3.03
CA VAL A 4 5.10 -6.00 1.69
C VAL A 4 4.05 -6.95 1.12
N VAL A 5 3.67 -6.75 -0.12
CA VAL A 5 2.51 -7.41 -0.73
C VAL A 5 2.93 -8.14 -1.99
N ASP A 6 2.55 -9.41 -2.05
CA ASP A 6 2.69 -10.31 -3.19
C ASP A 6 1.95 -9.78 -4.45
N VAL A 7 2.45 -10.13 -5.64
CA VAL A 7 1.90 -9.77 -6.95
C VAL A 7 0.41 -10.12 -7.10
N MET A 8 -0.06 -11.18 -6.43
CA MET A 8 -1.47 -11.59 -6.46
C MET A 8 -2.43 -10.60 -5.79
N LEU A 9 -1.91 -9.62 -5.04
CA LEU A 9 -2.66 -8.73 -4.17
C LEU A 9 -2.49 -7.25 -4.54
N GLY A 10 -2.18 -6.94 -5.81
CA GLY A 10 -1.91 -5.57 -6.26
C GLY A 10 -3.02 -4.55 -5.96
N ARG A 11 -4.30 -4.92 -6.11
CA ARG A 11 -5.41 -4.03 -5.74
C ARG A 11 -5.44 -3.74 -4.23
N LEU A 12 -5.20 -4.76 -3.41
CA LEU A 12 -5.11 -4.60 -1.96
C LEU A 12 -3.96 -3.64 -1.59
N ALA A 13 -2.78 -3.81 -2.20
CA ALA A 13 -1.65 -2.92 -1.98
C ALA A 13 -2.01 -1.45 -2.27
N ARG A 14 -2.63 -1.19 -3.42
CA ARG A 14 -3.08 0.15 -3.82
C ARG A 14 -4.04 0.77 -2.82
N TRP A 15 -5.03 0.01 -2.33
CA TRP A 15 -6.01 0.52 -1.36
C TRP A 15 -5.42 0.74 0.03
N LEU A 16 -4.52 -0.14 0.50
CA LEU A 16 -3.81 0.07 1.75
C LEU A 16 -2.96 1.35 1.72
N ARG A 17 -2.31 1.65 0.59
CA ARG A 17 -1.59 2.93 0.38
C ARG A 17 -2.53 4.14 0.44
N LEU A 18 -3.70 4.06 -0.21
CA LEU A 18 -4.72 5.12 -0.12
C LEU A 18 -5.19 5.37 1.32
N LEU A 19 -5.24 4.33 2.15
CA LEU A 19 -5.55 4.45 3.58
C LEU A 19 -4.38 4.96 4.43
N GLY A 20 -3.22 5.24 3.81
CA GLY A 20 -2.04 5.82 4.46
C GLY A 20 -1.03 4.82 4.99
N PHE A 21 -1.18 3.52 4.70
CA PHE A 21 -0.23 2.51 5.13
C PHE A 21 0.98 2.44 4.20
N ASP A 22 2.15 2.19 4.78
CA ASP A 22 3.38 1.99 4.02
C ASP A 22 3.40 0.57 3.44
N VAL A 23 3.25 0.45 2.12
CA VAL A 23 3.14 -0.84 1.43
C VAL A 23 4.11 -0.92 0.28
N ILE A 24 5.05 -1.85 0.36
CA ILE A 24 5.87 -2.26 -0.79
C ILE A 24 5.07 -3.26 -1.62
N TYR A 25 5.03 -3.01 -2.93
CA TYR A 25 4.44 -3.90 -3.92
C TYR A 25 5.32 -3.78 -5.17
N GLN A 26 5.91 -4.89 -5.58
CA GLN A 26 6.84 -4.99 -6.71
C GLN A 26 6.39 -6.17 -7.57
N PRO A 27 5.67 -5.92 -8.69
CA PRO A 27 5.16 -6.98 -9.56
C PRO A 27 6.23 -7.94 -10.08
N ASP A 28 7.44 -7.43 -10.28
CA ASP A 28 8.57 -8.17 -10.87
C ASP A 28 9.49 -8.80 -9.81
N ALA A 29 9.19 -8.65 -8.53
CA ALA A 29 9.99 -9.23 -7.46
C ALA A 29 9.72 -10.73 -7.31
N HIS A 30 10.78 -11.51 -7.16
CA HIS A 30 10.71 -12.93 -6.80
C HIS A 30 10.39 -13.11 -5.30
N ASP A 31 9.88 -14.28 -4.93
CA ASP A 31 9.53 -14.62 -3.55
C ASP A 31 10.66 -14.34 -2.55
N ASP A 32 11.90 -14.71 -2.88
CA ASP A 32 13.07 -14.47 -2.01
C ASP A 32 13.36 -12.98 -1.82
N GLN A 33 13.07 -12.14 -2.81
CA GLN A 33 13.22 -10.69 -2.69
C GLN A 33 12.12 -10.10 -1.79
N LEU A 34 10.88 -10.55 -1.94
CA LEU A 34 9.78 -10.14 -1.05
C LEU A 34 10.06 -10.52 0.41
N ILE A 35 10.58 -11.73 0.63
CA ILE A 35 11.00 -12.23 1.94
C ILE A 35 12.15 -11.39 2.51
N ALA A 36 13.19 -11.12 1.70
CA ALA A 36 14.33 -10.31 2.12
C ALA A 36 13.89 -8.88 2.51
N ILE A 37 12.98 -8.26 1.75
CA ILE A 37 12.41 -6.96 2.07
C ILE A 37 11.58 -7.02 3.37
N ALA A 38 10.75 -8.06 3.53
CA ALA A 38 9.95 -8.26 4.74
C ALA A 38 10.84 -8.34 6.00
N GLU A 39 11.91 -9.12 5.91
CA GLU A 39 12.87 -9.34 6.99
C GLU A 39 13.68 -8.07 7.29
N ALA A 40 14.31 -7.48 6.27
CA ALA A 40 15.22 -6.34 6.43
C ALA A 40 14.50 -5.06 6.90
N GLU A 41 13.25 -4.84 6.49
CA GLU A 41 12.49 -3.64 6.83
C GLU A 41 11.42 -3.86 7.91
N GLU A 42 11.39 -5.05 8.52
CA GLU A 42 10.40 -5.44 9.54
C GLU A 42 8.96 -5.22 9.06
N ARG A 43 8.65 -5.71 7.85
CA ARG A 43 7.33 -5.57 7.23
C ARG A 43 6.57 -6.88 7.33
N THR A 44 5.25 -6.77 7.50
CA THR A 44 4.39 -7.95 7.40
C THR A 44 4.17 -8.32 5.93
N LEU A 45 4.49 -9.55 5.55
CA LEU A 45 4.23 -10.08 4.22
C LEU A 45 2.75 -10.48 4.08
N LEU A 46 2.03 -9.85 3.15
CA LEU A 46 0.68 -10.27 2.76
C LEU A 46 0.79 -11.08 1.46
N THR A 47 0.30 -12.31 1.46
CA THR A 47 0.35 -13.21 0.30
C THR A 47 -0.89 -14.10 0.23
N LYS A 48 -1.19 -14.62 -0.96
CA LYS A 48 -2.15 -15.71 -1.15
C LYS A 48 -1.50 -17.08 -1.26
N ASP A 49 -0.17 -17.13 -1.32
CA ASP A 49 0.59 -18.37 -1.41
C ASP A 49 1.13 -18.76 -0.02
N ALA A 50 0.53 -19.81 0.55
CA ALA A 50 0.95 -20.37 1.83
C ALA A 50 2.41 -20.87 1.83
N ARG A 51 3.01 -21.10 0.65
CA ARG A 51 4.40 -21.56 0.53
C ARG A 51 5.39 -20.48 0.96
N LEU A 52 5.14 -19.21 0.66
CA LEU A 52 6.00 -18.09 1.07
C LEU A 52 6.07 -17.96 2.59
N LEU A 53 4.96 -18.27 3.27
CA LEU A 53 4.86 -18.19 4.73
C LEU A 53 5.53 -19.35 5.48
N ARG A 54 6.04 -20.37 4.77
CA ARG A 54 6.83 -21.44 5.41
C ARG A 54 8.21 -20.96 5.84
N ASN A 55 8.67 -19.83 5.31
CA ASN A 55 9.92 -19.23 5.71
C ASN A 55 9.76 -18.54 7.07
N ARG A 56 10.43 -19.06 8.09
CA ARG A 56 10.34 -18.55 9.47
C ARG A 56 10.93 -17.15 9.67
N ARG A 57 11.60 -16.59 8.65
CA ARG A 57 12.20 -15.25 8.69
C ARG A 57 11.17 -14.14 8.51
N VAL A 58 9.97 -14.45 8.02
CA VAL A 58 8.94 -13.44 7.76
C VAL A 58 7.81 -13.52 8.79
N ASN A 59 7.41 -12.35 9.28
CA ASN A 59 6.08 -12.19 9.85
C ASN A 59 5.11 -12.02 8.66
N GLY A 60 4.17 -12.93 8.46
CA GLY A 60 3.31 -12.89 7.29
C GLY A 60 1.91 -13.40 7.55
N TYR A 61 1.01 -13.02 6.64
CA TYR A 61 -0.40 -13.32 6.72
C TYR A 61 -0.92 -13.85 5.38
N LEU A 62 -1.64 -14.96 5.46
CA LEU A 62 -2.28 -15.59 4.32
C LEU A 62 -3.64 -14.94 4.11
N VAL A 63 -3.75 -14.09 3.09
CA VAL A 63 -5.01 -13.43 2.72
C VAL A 63 -5.95 -14.47 2.11
N ARG A 64 -7.06 -14.72 2.79
CA ARG A 64 -8.01 -15.80 2.48
C ARG A 64 -8.99 -15.37 1.39
N SER A 65 -9.47 -14.13 1.44
CA SER A 65 -10.47 -13.63 0.51
C SER A 65 -9.96 -13.59 -0.94
N THR A 66 -10.87 -13.83 -1.89
CA THR A 66 -10.61 -13.75 -3.34
C THR A 66 -11.00 -12.40 -3.92
N ARG A 67 -11.99 -11.73 -3.33
CA ARG A 67 -12.47 -10.40 -3.76
C ARG A 67 -11.69 -9.31 -3.06
N TRP A 68 -11.19 -8.34 -3.81
CA TRP A 68 -10.29 -7.30 -3.28
C TRP A 68 -10.94 -6.46 -2.16
N GLU A 69 -12.25 -6.23 -2.23
CA GLU A 69 -12.99 -5.50 -1.20
C GLU A 69 -13.03 -6.27 0.12
N GLU A 70 -13.11 -7.60 0.04
CA GLU A 70 -13.13 -8.49 1.19
C GLU A 70 -11.71 -8.66 1.75
N GLN A 71 -10.70 -8.77 0.89
CA GLN A 71 -9.28 -8.77 1.29
C GLN A 71 -8.91 -7.52 2.10
N LEU A 72 -9.39 -6.34 1.65
CA LEU A 72 -9.13 -5.10 2.36
C LEU A 72 -9.80 -5.10 3.74
N ARG A 73 -11.06 -5.54 3.83
CA ARG A 73 -11.77 -5.65 5.12
C ARG A 73 -11.10 -6.68 6.05
N GLU A 74 -10.70 -7.82 5.51
CA GLU A 74 -9.96 -8.87 6.21
C GLU A 74 -8.69 -8.30 6.84
N VAL A 75 -7.82 -7.66 6.06
CA VAL A 75 -6.57 -7.09 6.55
C VAL A 75 -6.81 -5.97 7.55
N ILE A 76 -7.78 -5.08 7.31
CA ILE A 76 -8.10 -4.01 8.27
C ILE A 76 -8.57 -4.58 9.61
N ALA A 77 -9.40 -5.62 9.59
CA ALA A 77 -9.93 -6.26 10.79
C ALA A 77 -8.86 -7.05 11.54
N GLU A 78 -8.13 -7.93 10.85
CA GLU A 78 -7.07 -8.78 11.41
C GLU A 78 -6.01 -7.96 12.14
N PHE A 79 -5.59 -6.86 11.53
CA PHE A 79 -4.50 -6.03 12.04
C PHE A 79 -4.99 -4.81 12.83
N HIS A 80 -6.30 -4.74 13.13
CA HIS A 80 -6.93 -3.65 13.88
C HIS A 80 -6.58 -2.25 13.35
N LEU A 81 -6.55 -2.10 12.02
CA LEU A 81 -5.98 -0.93 11.36
C LEU A 81 -6.88 0.32 11.39
N HIS A 82 -8.16 0.18 11.74
CA HIS A 82 -9.15 1.26 11.66
C HIS A 82 -8.70 2.56 12.35
N ALA A 83 -8.13 2.47 13.54
CA ALA A 83 -7.68 3.63 14.31
C ALA A 83 -6.40 4.30 13.75
N PHE A 84 -5.71 3.64 12.82
CA PHE A 84 -4.45 4.10 12.24
C PHE A 84 -4.57 4.62 10.81
N ILE A 85 -5.79 4.64 10.26
CA ILE A 85 -6.05 5.14 8.91
C ILE A 85 -5.72 6.63 8.86
N ARG A 86 -4.84 6.99 7.92
CA ARG A 86 -4.48 8.37 7.57
C ARG A 86 -4.62 8.50 6.07
N ALA A 87 -5.85 8.52 5.60
CA ALA A 87 -6.17 8.45 4.19
C ALA A 87 -5.50 9.59 3.41
N PHE A 88 -5.16 9.31 2.15
CA PHE A 88 -4.58 10.27 1.20
C PHE A 88 -3.24 10.89 1.64
N THR A 89 -2.47 10.18 2.47
CA THR A 89 -1.11 10.60 2.88
C THR A 89 0.01 9.91 2.11
N ARG A 90 -0.30 8.96 1.22
CA ARG A 90 0.67 8.23 0.39
C ARG A 90 0.14 8.04 -1.03
N CYS A 91 1.07 8.00 -1.98
CA CYS A 91 0.76 7.73 -3.37
C CYS A 91 0.29 6.28 -3.54
N PRO A 92 -0.89 6.03 -4.17
CA PRO A 92 -1.38 4.68 -4.45
C PRO A 92 -0.43 3.86 -5.35
N GLU A 93 0.29 4.53 -6.26
CA GLU A 93 1.11 3.89 -7.29
C GLU A 93 2.52 3.56 -6.78
N CYS A 94 3.18 4.51 -6.12
CA CYS A 94 4.59 4.36 -5.73
C CYS A 94 4.86 4.35 -4.21
N ASN A 95 3.83 4.43 -3.36
CA ASN A 95 3.94 4.41 -1.89
C ASN A 95 4.61 5.64 -1.24
N THR A 96 5.14 6.58 -2.03
CA THR A 96 5.78 7.81 -1.52
C THR A 96 4.80 8.62 -0.66
N PRO A 97 5.21 9.11 0.53
CA PRO A 97 4.42 10.06 1.30
C PRO A 97 4.08 11.30 0.47
N LEU A 98 2.80 11.66 0.46
CA LEU A 98 2.32 12.86 -0.22
C LEU A 98 2.66 14.08 0.62
N VAL A 99 3.20 15.10 -0.04
CA VAL A 99 3.49 16.40 0.59
C VAL A 99 2.64 17.47 -0.07
N GLU A 100 2.10 18.36 0.73
CA GLU A 100 1.38 19.52 0.22
C GLU A 100 2.35 20.41 -0.57
N VAL A 101 1.87 20.97 -1.67
CA VAL A 101 2.65 21.84 -2.55
C VAL A 101 1.89 23.11 -2.86
N ASP A 102 2.64 24.18 -3.13
CA ASP A 102 2.05 25.44 -3.55
C ASP A 102 1.19 25.28 -4.82
N ARG A 103 -0.01 25.86 -4.79
CA ARG A 103 -1.00 25.75 -5.86
C ARG A 103 -0.47 26.33 -7.17
N GLU A 104 0.17 27.50 -7.16
CA GLU A 104 0.68 28.09 -8.39
C GLU A 104 1.80 27.23 -9.01
N SER A 105 2.60 26.55 -8.18
CA SER A 105 3.66 25.64 -8.64
C SER A 105 3.17 24.44 -9.46
N VAL A 106 1.91 24.03 -9.30
CA VAL A 106 1.34 22.84 -9.98
C VAL A 106 0.41 23.19 -11.14
N ARG A 107 0.06 24.46 -11.33
CA ARG A 107 -0.80 24.94 -12.42
C ARG A 107 -0.48 24.36 -13.80
N PRO A 108 0.79 24.25 -14.26
CA PRO A 108 1.08 23.68 -15.59
C PRO A 108 0.94 22.15 -15.67
N ARG A 109 0.78 21.46 -14.53
CA ARG A 109 0.73 19.99 -14.43
C ARG A 109 -0.67 19.45 -14.12
N VAL A 110 -1.62 20.33 -13.82
CA VAL A 110 -2.97 19.98 -13.39
C VAL A 110 -3.97 20.39 -14.48
N PRO A 111 -4.94 19.54 -14.86
CA PRO A 111 -5.99 19.93 -15.80
C PRO A 111 -6.74 21.19 -15.32
N PRO A 112 -7.06 22.16 -16.22
CA PRO A 112 -7.62 23.45 -15.82
C PRO A 112 -8.85 23.37 -14.91
N LYS A 113 -9.78 22.45 -15.22
CA LYS A 113 -10.98 22.23 -14.40
C LYS A 113 -10.67 21.76 -12.97
N VAL A 114 -9.64 20.93 -12.79
CA VAL A 114 -9.20 20.47 -11.46
C VAL A 114 -8.55 21.63 -10.71
N TYR A 115 -7.73 22.43 -11.41
CA TYR A 115 -7.08 23.61 -10.84
C TYR A 115 -8.09 24.63 -10.30
N GLU A 116 -9.18 24.84 -11.03
CA GLU A 116 -10.25 25.77 -10.65
C GLU A 116 -11.07 25.27 -9.45
N GLN A 117 -11.27 23.95 -9.34
CA GLN A 117 -12.15 23.35 -8.34
C GLN A 117 -11.44 23.00 -7.02
N GLN A 118 -10.13 22.80 -7.04
CA GLN A 118 -9.35 22.36 -5.88
C GLN A 118 -8.46 23.47 -5.35
N GLN A 119 -8.35 23.56 -4.02
CA GLN A 119 -7.50 24.54 -3.33
C GLN A 119 -6.17 23.93 -2.88
N GLU A 120 -6.18 22.64 -2.52
CA GLU A 120 -5.02 21.92 -2.01
C GLU A 120 -4.48 20.97 -3.08
N PHE A 121 -3.16 20.89 -3.17
CA PHE A 121 -2.47 20.00 -4.10
C PHE A 121 -1.32 19.29 -3.40
N TYR A 122 -1.04 18.08 -3.85
CA TYR A 122 -0.05 17.21 -3.25
C TYR A 122 0.86 16.62 -4.34
N ARG A 123 2.12 16.34 -3.98
CA ARG A 123 3.09 15.64 -4.82
C ARG A 123 3.62 14.39 -4.13
#